data_AF-A0A8T5T7S4-F1
#
_entry.id   AF-A0A8T5T7S4-F1
#
_cell.length_a   1.000
_cell.length_b   1.000
_cell.length_c   1.000
_cell.angle_alpha   90.00
_cell.angle_beta   90.00
_cell.angle_gamma   90.00
#
_symmetry.space_group_name_H-M   'P 1'
#
loop_
_entity.id
_entity.type
_entity.pdbx_description
1 polymer ?
#
loop_
_entity_poly.entity_id
_entity_poly.type
_entity_poly.pdbx_seq_one_letter_code
_entity_poly.pdbx_strand_id
1 'polypeptide(L)'
;MYEYVDERSVIDKRPQPKTFEKKTTVASERFQGKVRVKREEKKFSFKDERIPLKGDTEYLKLCGITSTERTQLFCSNKKFVYLLELTNNLDNIATGILGGELDQMLLISANGEEDKCQFFVKNEIIYIIYGKFPNKKGKYFLEQMANYYGELVQNKDVNNLNKLEKNEIDRKFEAQIRSIINKYIQLHDVFSDQEIPFVEDKLRIDYLGLSSMSIGVISLLLGQELGIKFPRETESPEEEKEMIESLLTAKIEAIGANTLGNTGAYPRWIAVKLGFQNYRFLTFKKYKNDFFMYLLSEGNLVKLDKVEDHLNPFVEHVVDTPFFGTLKPFNRLKKTLADMLKTQRFFQ
;
A
#
# COMPACT_ATOMS: atom_id res chain seq x y z
N MET A 1 -24.52 -102.33 22.69
CA MET A 1 -23.95 -102.31 24.05
C MET A 1 -24.04 -100.87 24.52
N TYR A 2 -24.75 -100.62 25.61
CA TYR A 2 -25.07 -99.29 26.15
C TYR A 2 -23.81 -98.54 26.59
N GLU A 3 -23.79 -97.20 26.46
CA GLU A 3 -23.85 -96.30 27.63
C GLU A 3 -23.90 -94.81 27.24
N TYR A 4 -24.76 -94.10 27.98
CA TYR A 4 -24.95 -92.65 28.07
C TYR A 4 -23.71 -91.96 28.65
N VAL A 5 -23.34 -90.76 28.17
CA VAL A 5 -22.79 -89.68 29.03
C VAL A 5 -23.07 -88.28 28.44
N ASP A 6 -23.86 -87.53 29.23
CA ASP A 6 -23.93 -86.10 29.53
C ASP A 6 -24.04 -85.00 28.45
N GLU A 7 -25.21 -84.37 28.48
CA GLU A 7 -25.47 -83.00 28.09
C GLU A 7 -24.83 -82.02 29.11
N ARG A 8 -23.71 -81.39 28.74
CA ARG A 8 -23.13 -80.14 29.27
C ARG A 8 -21.79 -79.98 28.53
N SER A 9 -21.37 -78.89 27.90
CA SER A 9 -21.78 -77.50 27.95
C SER A 9 -20.94 -76.77 26.89
N VAL A 10 -21.53 -76.32 25.78
CA VAL A 10 -20.97 -75.20 24.99
C VAL A 10 -22.15 -74.33 24.56
N ILE A 11 -22.54 -73.43 25.45
CA ILE A 11 -23.54 -72.40 25.18
C ILE A 11 -22.91 -71.39 24.21
N ASP A 12 -23.48 -71.31 23.01
CA ASP A 12 -23.34 -70.23 22.04
C ASP A 12 -23.47 -68.87 22.74
N LYS A 13 -22.41 -68.06 22.70
CA LYS A 13 -22.47 -66.66 23.14
C LYS A 13 -23.30 -65.85 22.15
N ARG A 14 -24.63 -65.86 22.33
CA ARG A 14 -25.51 -64.91 21.67
C ARG A 14 -25.21 -63.50 22.21
N PRO A 15 -24.89 -62.51 21.36
CA PRO A 15 -24.61 -61.15 21.81
C PRO A 15 -25.87 -60.54 22.42
N GLN A 16 -25.76 -60.01 23.65
CA GLN A 16 -26.85 -59.25 24.26
C GLN A 16 -27.06 -57.93 23.51
N PRO A 17 -28.31 -57.51 23.24
CA PRO A 17 -28.58 -56.21 22.65
C PRO A 17 -28.19 -55.10 23.63
N LYS A 18 -27.39 -54.14 23.16
CA LYS A 18 -27.03 -52.93 23.93
C LYS A 18 -28.30 -52.20 24.32
N THR A 19 -28.48 -51.96 25.61
CA THR A 19 -29.49 -51.04 26.15
C THR A 19 -29.20 -49.64 25.60
N PHE A 20 -30.09 -49.13 24.76
CA PHE A 20 -30.05 -47.75 24.31
C PHE A 20 -30.58 -46.85 25.42
N GLU A 21 -29.70 -46.08 26.05
CA GLU A 21 -30.13 -44.94 26.86
C GLU A 21 -30.80 -43.92 25.94
N LYS A 22 -32.07 -43.61 26.22
CA LYS A 22 -32.75 -42.47 25.60
C LYS A 22 -32.03 -41.20 26.04
N LYS A 23 -31.22 -40.62 25.15
CA LYS A 23 -30.76 -39.23 25.30
C LYS A 23 -31.98 -38.31 25.28
N THR A 24 -32.34 -37.81 26.45
CA THR A 24 -33.40 -36.81 26.67
C THR A 24 -32.96 -35.38 26.34
N THR A 25 -31.75 -35.16 25.81
CA THR A 25 -31.34 -33.83 25.36
C THR A 25 -32.08 -33.43 24.09
N VAL A 26 -33.09 -32.59 24.27
CA VAL A 26 -33.75 -31.86 23.19
C VAL A 26 -32.73 -30.91 22.57
N ALA A 27 -32.72 -30.76 21.24
CA ALA A 27 -31.75 -29.91 20.53
C ALA A 27 -31.73 -28.45 21.03
N SER A 28 -32.77 -27.99 21.71
CA SER A 28 -32.87 -26.68 22.35
C SER A 28 -31.89 -26.47 23.52
N GLU A 29 -31.46 -27.53 24.20
CA GLU A 29 -30.54 -27.42 25.36
C GLU A 29 -29.07 -27.28 24.95
N ARG A 30 -28.69 -27.72 23.74
CA ARG A 30 -27.33 -27.54 23.20
C ARG A 30 -27.03 -26.12 22.72
N PHE A 31 -28.05 -25.26 22.60
CA PHE A 31 -27.93 -23.90 22.09
C PHE A 31 -28.20 -22.80 23.13
N GLN A 32 -28.33 -23.15 24.41
CA GLN A 32 -28.34 -22.16 25.49
C GLN A 32 -26.91 -21.68 25.75
N GLY A 33 -26.48 -20.60 25.08
CA GLY A 33 -25.26 -19.88 25.48
C GLY A 33 -24.46 -19.17 24.40
N LYS A 34 -24.77 -19.31 23.11
CA LYS A 34 -24.20 -18.42 22.08
C LYS A 34 -25.21 -17.35 21.71
N VAL A 35 -25.54 -16.50 22.68
CA VAL A 35 -26.05 -15.17 22.37
C VAL A 35 -24.95 -14.49 21.57
N ARG A 36 -25.11 -14.39 20.24
CA ARG A 36 -24.34 -13.45 19.44
C ARG A 36 -24.75 -12.07 19.94
N VAL A 37 -24.03 -11.56 20.94
CA VAL A 37 -24.13 -10.17 21.35
C VAL A 37 -23.82 -9.38 20.08
N LYS A 38 -24.84 -8.74 19.52
CA LYS A 38 -24.68 -7.82 18.40
C LYS A 38 -23.83 -6.69 18.98
N ARG A 39 -22.51 -6.72 18.75
CA ARG A 39 -21.62 -5.63 19.18
C ARG A 39 -22.24 -4.35 18.62
N GLU A 40 -22.53 -3.41 19.50
CA GLU A 40 -23.10 -2.12 19.10
C GLU A 40 -22.23 -1.52 18.01
N GLU A 41 -22.88 -1.01 16.95
CA GLU A 41 -22.16 -0.29 15.91
C GLU A 41 -21.48 0.92 16.55
N LYS A 42 -20.16 1.00 16.43
CA LYS A 42 -19.43 2.17 16.91
C LYS A 42 -19.92 3.38 16.12
N LYS A 43 -20.39 4.40 16.83
CA LYS A 43 -20.73 5.69 16.22
C LYS A 43 -19.43 6.43 15.89
N PHE A 44 -19.26 6.78 14.62
CA PHE A 44 -18.17 7.63 14.14
C PHE A 44 -18.67 8.55 13.02
N SER A 45 -17.95 9.65 12.80
CA SER A 45 -18.22 10.59 11.71
C SER A 45 -17.09 10.56 10.69
N PHE A 46 -17.42 10.62 9.40
CA PHE A 46 -16.40 10.79 8.35
C PHE A 46 -15.72 12.17 8.38
N LYS A 47 -16.28 13.11 9.15
CA LYS A 47 -15.67 14.43 9.40
C LYS A 47 -14.58 14.37 10.47
N ASP A 48 -14.53 13.30 11.25
CA ASP A 48 -13.50 13.10 12.26
C ASP A 48 -12.14 12.98 11.56
N GLU A 49 -11.09 13.51 12.20
CA GLU A 49 -9.74 13.41 11.65
C GLU A 49 -9.25 11.96 11.61
N ARG A 50 -9.68 11.16 12.58
CA ARG A 50 -9.34 9.74 12.71
C ARG A 50 -10.58 8.95 13.10
N ILE A 51 -10.90 7.94 12.31
CA ILE A 51 -11.91 6.93 12.60
C ILE A 51 -11.20 5.76 13.26
N PRO A 52 -11.37 5.54 14.57
CA PRO A 52 -10.65 4.50 15.29
C PRO A 52 -11.14 3.11 14.87
N LEU A 53 -10.21 2.27 14.43
CA LEU A 53 -10.47 0.86 14.11
C LEU A 53 -10.17 0.00 15.34
N LYS A 54 -8.96 0.12 15.90
CA LYS A 54 -8.49 -0.63 17.09
C LYS A 54 -7.72 0.26 18.05
N GLY A 55 -8.41 0.71 19.11
CA GLY A 55 -7.83 1.67 20.07
C GLY A 55 -7.17 2.84 19.35
N ASP A 56 -5.97 3.21 19.79
CA ASP A 56 -5.14 4.26 19.16
C ASP A 56 -4.14 3.69 18.14
N THR A 57 -4.15 2.37 17.91
CA THR A 57 -3.14 1.67 17.08
C THR A 57 -3.52 1.54 15.61
N GLU A 58 -4.82 1.43 15.32
CA GLU A 58 -5.36 1.34 13.96
C GLU A 58 -6.46 2.40 13.77
N TYR A 59 -6.39 3.18 12.69
CA TYR A 59 -7.40 4.18 12.34
C TYR A 59 -7.43 4.45 10.83
N LEU A 60 -8.56 5.00 10.35
CA LEU A 60 -8.71 5.53 8.99
C LEU A 60 -8.89 7.06 9.04
N LYS A 61 -8.23 7.78 8.14
CA LYS A 61 -8.36 9.23 7.93
C LYS A 61 -9.18 9.56 6.68
N LEU A 62 -9.07 8.75 5.62
CA LEU A 62 -9.79 8.92 4.36
C LEU A 62 -10.14 7.58 3.71
N CYS A 63 -11.31 7.54 3.09
CA CYS A 63 -11.69 6.61 2.02
C CYS A 63 -12.03 7.43 0.78
N GLY A 64 -11.48 7.09 -0.37
CA GLY A 64 -11.56 7.90 -1.57
C GLY A 64 -11.67 7.07 -2.85
N ILE A 65 -12.30 7.66 -3.87
CA ILE A 65 -12.43 7.08 -5.20
C ILE A 65 -12.23 8.19 -6.24
N THR A 66 -11.38 7.94 -7.22
CA THR A 66 -11.19 8.78 -8.41
C THR A 66 -11.15 7.91 -9.66
N SER A 67 -11.55 8.42 -10.81
CA SER A 67 -11.21 7.80 -12.09
C SER A 67 -9.77 8.17 -12.50
N THR A 68 -9.18 7.39 -13.40
CA THR A 68 -7.89 7.71 -14.06
C THR A 68 -7.95 9.00 -14.89
N GLU A 69 -9.14 9.42 -15.30
CA GLU A 69 -9.43 10.72 -15.94
C GLU A 69 -9.50 11.89 -14.94
N ARG A 70 -9.11 11.68 -13.68
CA ARG A 70 -9.09 12.69 -12.62
C ARG A 70 -10.47 13.16 -12.17
N THR A 71 -11.53 12.40 -12.43
CA THR A 71 -12.86 12.70 -11.89
C THR A 71 -12.94 12.21 -10.44
N GLN A 72 -13.13 13.13 -9.49
CA GLN A 72 -13.45 12.77 -8.11
C GLN A 72 -14.82 12.07 -8.06
N LEU A 73 -14.81 10.79 -7.70
CA LEU A 73 -16.00 9.96 -7.62
C LEU A 73 -16.56 9.87 -6.21
N PHE A 74 -15.71 9.75 -5.18
CA PHE A 74 -16.12 9.74 -3.78
C PHE A 74 -15.00 10.23 -2.86
N CYS A 75 -15.34 10.90 -1.76
CA CYS A 75 -14.37 11.32 -0.75
C CYS A 75 -15.05 11.42 0.62
N SER A 76 -14.66 10.54 1.55
CA SER A 76 -15.25 10.52 2.89
C SER A 76 -14.91 11.77 3.70
N ASN A 77 -13.70 12.30 3.54
CA ASN A 77 -13.22 13.44 4.32
C ASN A 77 -12.56 14.49 3.42
N LYS A 78 -13.24 15.63 3.25
CA LYS A 78 -12.80 16.73 2.38
C LYS A 78 -11.46 17.36 2.81
N LYS A 79 -11.04 17.22 4.07
CA LYS A 79 -9.70 17.68 4.53
C LYS A 79 -8.56 16.99 3.79
N PHE A 80 -8.80 15.79 3.30
CA PHE A 80 -7.81 14.97 2.60
C PHE A 80 -8.12 14.81 1.10
N VAL A 81 -8.93 15.72 0.52
CA VAL A 81 -9.34 15.63 -0.89
C VAL A 81 -8.15 15.65 -1.85
N TYR A 82 -7.09 16.38 -1.51
CA TYR A 82 -5.86 16.46 -2.30
C TYR A 82 -5.19 15.07 -2.49
N LEU A 83 -5.43 14.09 -1.60
CA LEU A 83 -4.90 12.74 -1.79
C LEU A 83 -5.49 12.09 -3.04
N LEU A 84 -6.71 12.46 -3.46
CA LEU A 84 -7.29 12.00 -4.72
C LEU A 84 -6.55 12.58 -5.93
N GLU A 85 -6.18 13.86 -5.88
CA GLU A 85 -5.40 14.50 -6.93
C GLU A 85 -3.98 13.91 -7.01
N LEU A 86 -3.35 13.73 -5.85
CA LEU A 86 -2.06 13.06 -5.72
C LEU A 86 -2.13 11.63 -6.28
N THR A 87 -3.19 10.88 -5.98
CA THR A 87 -3.40 9.52 -6.49
C THR A 87 -3.30 9.46 -8.01
N ASN A 88 -3.95 10.39 -8.71
CA ASN A 88 -3.88 10.44 -10.17
C ASN A 88 -2.47 10.74 -10.69
N ASN A 89 -1.72 11.63 -10.03
CA ASN A 89 -0.34 11.90 -10.41
C ASN A 89 0.58 10.70 -10.13
N LEU A 90 0.36 10.00 -9.01
CA LEU A 90 1.07 8.78 -8.65
C LEU A 90 0.77 7.64 -9.64
N ASP A 91 -0.47 7.48 -10.06
CA ASP A 91 -0.87 6.45 -11.03
C ASP A 91 -0.22 6.67 -12.40
N ASN A 92 -0.18 7.92 -12.88
CA ASN A 92 0.56 8.30 -14.10
C ASN A 92 2.06 7.97 -14.02
N ILE A 93 2.65 8.09 -12.83
CA ILE A 93 4.06 7.77 -12.60
C ILE A 93 4.27 6.27 -12.43
N ALA A 94 3.34 5.58 -11.77
CA ALA A 94 3.36 4.13 -11.63
C ALA A 94 3.32 3.45 -12.98
N THR A 95 2.39 3.83 -13.85
CA THR A 95 2.22 3.28 -15.19
C THR A 95 3.33 3.73 -16.16
N GLY A 96 3.70 5.02 -16.12
CA GLY A 96 4.64 5.60 -17.10
C GLY A 96 6.13 5.48 -16.77
N ILE A 97 6.53 5.61 -15.50
CA ILE A 97 7.95 5.58 -15.08
C ILE A 97 8.31 4.24 -14.47
N LEU A 98 7.48 3.77 -13.54
CA LEU A 98 7.77 2.57 -12.78
C LEU A 98 7.30 1.31 -13.51
N GLY A 99 6.41 1.42 -14.49
CA GLY A 99 5.96 0.32 -15.36
C GLY A 99 5.05 -0.70 -14.67
N GLY A 100 4.31 -0.31 -13.62
CA GLY A 100 3.41 -1.21 -12.90
C GLY A 100 2.19 -0.53 -12.31
N GLU A 101 1.48 -1.25 -11.45
CA GLU A 101 0.25 -0.78 -10.79
C GLU A 101 0.57 -0.15 -9.42
N LEU A 102 0.00 1.02 -9.14
CA LEU A 102 0.14 1.69 -7.84
C LEU A 102 -0.46 0.82 -6.72
N ASP A 103 0.35 0.42 -5.71
CA ASP A 103 -0.12 -0.41 -4.59
C ASP A 103 -0.17 0.40 -3.29
N GLN A 104 0.92 1.07 -2.89
CA GLN A 104 1.04 1.67 -1.57
C GLN A 104 1.93 2.91 -1.53
N MET A 105 1.74 3.75 -0.52
CA MET A 105 2.66 4.85 -0.19
C MET A 105 2.71 5.03 1.32
N LEU A 106 3.89 5.25 1.88
CA LEU A 106 4.09 5.62 3.29
C LEU A 106 4.39 7.11 3.39
N LEU A 107 3.69 7.80 4.28
CA LEU A 107 3.85 9.21 4.59
C LEU A 107 4.37 9.37 6.02
N ILE A 108 5.39 10.19 6.20
CA ILE A 108 5.94 10.56 7.49
C ILE A 108 5.64 12.03 7.74
N SER A 109 4.84 12.31 8.77
CA SER A 109 4.52 13.66 9.20
C SER A 109 5.70 14.34 9.90
N ALA A 110 5.60 15.66 10.12
CA ALA A 110 6.61 16.43 10.84
C ALA A 110 6.89 15.94 12.28
N ASN A 111 5.91 15.32 12.95
CA ASN A 111 6.07 14.71 14.28
C ASN A 111 6.53 13.25 14.23
N GLY A 112 6.90 12.71 13.06
CA GLY A 112 7.38 11.34 12.89
C GLY A 112 6.26 10.30 12.92
N GLU A 113 5.00 10.69 12.79
CA GLU A 113 3.89 9.76 12.69
C GLU A 113 3.84 9.17 11.27
N GLU A 114 3.70 7.85 11.23
CA GLU A 114 3.60 7.09 9.99
C GLU A 114 2.15 6.77 9.66
N ASP A 115 1.70 7.30 8.53
CA ASP A 115 0.45 6.93 7.89
C ASP A 115 0.75 6.33 6.53
N LYS A 116 -0.12 5.43 6.07
CA LYS A 116 0.00 4.88 4.72
C LYS A 116 -1.24 5.11 3.90
N CYS A 117 -1.02 5.30 2.61
CA CYS A 117 -2.03 5.15 1.58
C CYS A 117 -1.93 3.73 1.00
N GLN A 118 -3.07 3.09 0.81
CA GLN A 118 -3.16 1.90 -0.04
C GLN A 118 -4.11 2.18 -1.20
N PHE A 119 -3.75 1.65 -2.35
CA PHE A 119 -4.41 1.86 -3.62
C PHE A 119 -4.88 0.52 -4.19
N PHE A 120 -5.95 0.59 -4.98
CA PHE A 120 -6.42 -0.53 -5.78
C PHE A 120 -6.99 0.02 -7.08
N VAL A 121 -6.52 -0.44 -8.23
CA VAL A 121 -6.99 0.03 -9.52
C VAL A 121 -7.86 -1.07 -10.14
N LYS A 122 -9.11 -0.72 -10.50
CA LYS A 122 -10.03 -1.65 -11.15
C LYS A 122 -10.93 -0.89 -12.11
N ASN A 123 -10.93 -1.30 -13.37
CA ASN A 123 -11.77 -0.73 -14.43
C ASN A 123 -11.64 0.81 -14.52
N GLU A 124 -10.41 1.31 -14.63
CA GLU A 124 -10.11 2.77 -14.73
C GLU A 124 -10.55 3.60 -13.52
N ILE A 125 -10.89 2.94 -12.41
CA ILE A 125 -11.22 3.56 -11.13
C ILE A 125 -10.12 3.21 -10.13
N ILE A 126 -9.62 4.23 -9.45
CA ILE A 126 -8.62 4.13 -8.41
C ILE A 126 -9.29 4.34 -7.06
N TYR A 127 -9.20 3.32 -6.21
CA TYR A 127 -9.69 3.31 -4.84
C TYR A 127 -8.52 3.58 -3.90
N ILE A 128 -8.71 4.46 -2.91
CA ILE A 128 -7.69 4.80 -1.92
C ILE A 128 -8.26 4.75 -0.50
N ILE A 129 -7.46 4.21 0.42
CA ILE A 129 -7.62 4.41 1.86
C ILE A 129 -6.35 4.99 2.45
N TYR A 130 -6.49 5.85 3.46
CA TYR A 130 -5.38 6.53 4.13
C TYR A 130 -5.53 6.46 5.65
N GLY A 131 -4.43 6.18 6.36
CA GLY A 131 -4.38 6.07 7.81
C GLY A 131 -3.40 4.99 8.26
N LYS A 132 -3.65 4.39 9.42
CA LYS A 132 -2.80 3.35 10.02
C LYS A 132 -3.59 2.06 10.19
N PHE A 133 -3.20 1.02 9.48
CA PHE A 133 -3.91 -0.27 9.48
C PHE A 133 -3.00 -1.40 8.94
N PRO A 134 -3.26 -2.69 9.21
CA PRO A 134 -2.51 -3.80 8.61
C PRO A 134 -2.70 -3.92 7.09
N ASN A 135 -1.68 -4.42 6.38
CA ASN A 135 -1.69 -4.51 4.91
C ASN A 135 -2.83 -5.37 4.35
N LYS A 136 -3.04 -6.57 4.90
CA LYS A 136 -4.09 -7.50 4.45
C LYS A 136 -5.48 -6.92 4.63
N LYS A 137 -5.72 -6.25 5.76
CA LYS A 137 -7.02 -5.67 6.07
C LYS A 137 -7.36 -4.48 5.16
N GLY A 138 -6.36 -3.66 4.82
CA GLY A 138 -6.56 -2.56 3.90
C GLY A 138 -6.85 -3.03 2.47
N LYS A 139 -6.17 -4.08 1.98
CA LYS A 139 -6.49 -4.73 0.69
C LYS A 139 -7.93 -5.28 0.67
N TYR A 140 -8.34 -6.00 1.71
CA TYR A 140 -9.73 -6.42 1.87
C TYR A 140 -10.71 -5.23 1.83
N PHE A 141 -10.39 -4.15 2.55
CA PHE A 141 -11.25 -2.95 2.58
C PHE A 141 -11.43 -2.36 1.18
N LEU A 142 -10.34 -2.21 0.42
CA LEU A 142 -10.35 -1.69 -0.95
C LEU A 142 -11.11 -2.61 -1.92
N GLU A 143 -10.97 -3.93 -1.79
CA GLU A 143 -11.75 -4.90 -2.58
C GLU A 143 -13.25 -4.77 -2.31
N GLN A 144 -13.65 -4.61 -1.03
CA GLN A 144 -15.05 -4.37 -0.69
C GLN A 144 -15.55 -3.04 -1.26
N MET A 145 -14.75 -1.96 -1.17
CA MET A 145 -15.09 -0.68 -1.79
C MET A 145 -15.34 -0.84 -3.28
N ALA A 146 -14.45 -1.53 -4.00
CA ALA A 146 -14.55 -1.71 -5.44
C ALA A 146 -15.76 -2.56 -5.85
N ASN A 147 -16.09 -3.60 -5.09
CA ASN A 147 -17.27 -4.43 -5.36
C ASN A 147 -18.56 -3.61 -5.17
N TYR A 148 -18.72 -2.94 -4.03
CA TYR A 148 -19.92 -2.15 -3.76
C TYR A 148 -20.07 -0.94 -4.69
N TYR A 149 -18.98 -0.24 -5.01
CA TYR A 149 -19.02 0.88 -5.94
C TYR A 149 -19.37 0.40 -7.35
N GLY A 150 -18.76 -0.70 -7.80
CA GLY A 150 -19.09 -1.33 -9.08
C GLY A 150 -20.56 -1.72 -9.20
N GLU A 151 -21.15 -2.28 -8.14
CA GLU A 151 -22.59 -2.61 -8.08
C GLU A 151 -23.50 -1.38 -8.15
N LEU A 152 -23.07 -0.24 -7.61
CA LEU A 152 -23.84 1.02 -7.64
C LEU A 152 -23.80 1.70 -9.01
N VAL A 153 -22.65 1.66 -9.68
CA VAL A 153 -22.43 2.31 -10.97
C VAL A 153 -22.92 1.45 -12.13
N GLN A 154 -22.89 0.12 -12.02
CA GLN A 154 -23.39 -0.83 -13.04
C GLN A 154 -22.83 -0.57 -14.45
N ASN A 155 -21.53 -0.31 -14.57
CA ASN A 155 -20.83 0.01 -15.83
C ASN A 155 -21.28 1.33 -16.51
N LYS A 156 -21.98 2.22 -15.81
CA LYS A 156 -22.17 3.60 -16.28
C LYS A 156 -20.82 4.30 -16.45
N ASP A 157 -20.79 5.27 -17.36
CA ASP A 157 -19.68 6.20 -17.50
C ASP A 157 -19.62 7.10 -16.26
N VAL A 158 -18.67 6.80 -15.37
CA VAL A 158 -18.46 7.51 -14.11
C VAL A 158 -17.99 8.95 -14.29
N ASN A 159 -17.38 9.27 -15.44
CA ASN A 159 -16.87 10.61 -15.73
C ASN A 159 -17.99 11.56 -16.17
N ASN A 160 -19.09 11.02 -16.70
CA ASN A 160 -20.21 11.79 -17.25
C ASN A 160 -21.53 11.62 -16.49
N LEU A 161 -21.48 11.18 -15.22
CA LEU A 161 -22.66 11.12 -14.36
C LEU A 161 -23.27 12.50 -14.11
N ASN A 162 -24.59 12.61 -14.17
CA ASN A 162 -25.24 13.86 -13.82
C ASN A 162 -25.22 14.11 -12.30
N LYS A 163 -25.47 15.36 -11.89
CA LYS A 163 -25.39 15.77 -10.47
C LYS A 163 -26.32 14.97 -9.54
N LEU A 164 -27.51 14.60 -10.00
CA LEU A 164 -28.47 13.83 -9.21
C LEU A 164 -27.99 12.39 -9.02
N GLU A 165 -27.54 11.74 -10.09
CA GLU A 165 -26.97 10.39 -10.05
C GLU A 165 -25.75 10.33 -9.14
N LYS A 166 -24.83 11.29 -9.28
CA LYS A 166 -23.64 11.39 -8.44
C LYS A 166 -24.00 11.49 -6.96
N ASN A 167 -24.92 12.39 -6.61
CA ASN A 167 -25.37 12.54 -5.22
C ASN A 167 -26.04 11.28 -4.68
N GLU A 168 -26.80 10.57 -5.51
CA GLU A 168 -27.45 9.32 -5.11
C GLU A 168 -26.43 8.20 -4.87
N ILE A 169 -25.46 8.05 -5.77
CA ILE A 169 -24.35 7.10 -5.64
C ILE A 169 -23.53 7.42 -4.40
N ASP A 170 -23.14 8.68 -4.19
CA ASP A 170 -22.38 9.12 -3.02
C ASP A 170 -23.10 8.78 -1.71
N ARG A 171 -24.39 9.08 -1.61
CA ARG A 171 -25.19 8.79 -0.41
C ARG A 171 -25.30 7.30 -0.15
N LYS A 172 -25.57 6.50 -1.19
CA LYS A 172 -25.66 5.03 -1.06
C LYS A 172 -24.32 4.44 -0.67
N PHE A 173 -23.24 4.93 -1.28
CA PHE A 173 -21.90 4.43 -1.03
C PHE A 173 -21.40 4.81 0.37
N GLU A 174 -21.70 6.00 0.87
CA GLU A 174 -21.38 6.40 2.25
C GLU A 174 -21.94 5.40 3.28
N ALA A 175 -23.19 4.97 3.10
CA ALA A 175 -23.80 3.96 3.96
C ALA A 175 -23.07 2.61 3.87
N GLN A 176 -22.60 2.21 2.69
CA GLN A 176 -21.81 0.98 2.51
C GLN A 176 -20.45 1.08 3.19
N ILE A 177 -19.74 2.22 3.06
CA ILE A 177 -18.45 2.42 3.76
C ILE A 177 -18.63 2.25 5.28
N ARG A 178 -19.71 2.78 5.86
CA ARG A 178 -20.00 2.57 7.30
C ARG A 178 -20.14 1.09 7.64
N SER A 179 -20.81 0.32 6.79
CA SER A 179 -20.93 -1.13 6.94
C SER A 179 -19.56 -1.82 6.85
N ILE A 180 -18.72 -1.45 5.89
CA ILE A 180 -17.37 -2.03 5.72
C ILE A 180 -16.51 -1.76 6.95
N ILE A 181 -16.50 -0.53 7.47
CA ILE A 181 -15.74 -0.16 8.69
C ILE A 181 -16.23 -0.98 9.89
N ASN A 182 -17.55 -1.10 10.09
CA ASN A 182 -18.09 -1.90 11.18
C ASN A 182 -17.71 -3.38 11.06
N LYS A 183 -17.74 -3.96 9.85
CA LYS A 183 -17.27 -5.32 9.59
C LYS A 183 -15.76 -5.45 9.85
N TYR A 184 -14.96 -4.48 9.42
CA TYR A 184 -13.52 -4.45 9.64
C TYR A 184 -13.19 -4.54 11.13
N ILE A 185 -13.85 -3.75 11.96
CA ILE A 185 -13.66 -3.73 13.42
C ILE A 185 -14.04 -5.09 14.05
N GLN A 186 -14.97 -5.83 13.44
CA GLN A 186 -15.33 -7.16 13.92
C GLN A 186 -14.29 -8.23 13.53
N LEU A 187 -13.50 -8.01 12.48
CA LEU A 187 -12.54 -8.96 11.94
C LEU A 187 -11.14 -8.92 12.58
N HIS A 188 -10.95 -8.16 13.68
CA HIS A 188 -9.65 -8.07 14.37
C HIS A 188 -9.06 -9.44 14.78
N ASP A 189 -9.92 -10.45 14.99
CA ASP A 189 -9.50 -11.78 15.44
C ASP A 189 -9.17 -12.75 14.28
N VAL A 190 -9.37 -12.36 13.01
CA VAL A 190 -9.27 -13.26 11.85
C VAL A 190 -7.99 -13.04 11.02
N PHE A 191 -7.45 -11.82 11.01
CA PHE A 191 -6.27 -11.50 10.22
C PHE A 191 -5.00 -11.67 11.05
N SER A 192 -4.05 -12.47 10.54
CA SER A 192 -2.69 -12.48 11.10
C SER A 192 -1.90 -11.27 10.57
N ASP A 193 -1.27 -10.54 11.51
CA ASP A 193 -0.36 -9.44 11.21
C ASP A 193 0.99 -9.91 10.66
N GLN A 194 1.18 -11.21 10.46
CA GLN A 194 2.37 -11.73 9.78
C GLN A 194 2.46 -11.16 8.37
N GLU A 195 3.48 -10.34 8.16
CA GLU A 195 3.90 -9.88 6.86
C GLU A 195 4.31 -11.09 6.02
N ILE A 196 3.85 -11.09 4.77
CA ILE A 196 4.29 -12.10 3.81
C ILE A 196 5.68 -11.66 3.37
N PRO A 197 6.73 -12.47 3.58
CA PRO A 197 8.08 -12.09 3.19
C PRO A 197 8.15 -11.85 1.67
N PHE A 198 9.00 -10.91 1.27
CA PHE A 198 9.35 -10.74 -0.13
C PHE A 198 10.04 -12.02 -0.64
N VAL A 199 9.73 -12.42 -1.87
CA VAL A 199 10.44 -13.52 -2.54
C VAL A 199 11.84 -13.10 -2.93
N GLU A 200 12.01 -11.83 -3.31
CA GLU A 200 13.30 -11.24 -3.61
C GLU A 200 14.04 -10.90 -2.31
N ASP A 201 15.33 -11.23 -2.24
CA ASP A 201 16.19 -10.91 -1.08
C ASP A 201 17.15 -9.76 -1.37
N LYS A 202 16.99 -9.12 -2.54
CA LYS A 202 17.85 -8.04 -3.00
C LYS A 202 17.06 -6.78 -3.26
N LEU A 203 17.73 -5.63 -3.14
CA LEU A 203 17.24 -4.35 -3.63
C LEU A 203 18.23 -3.83 -4.67
N ARG A 204 17.77 -3.65 -5.91
CA ARG A 204 18.53 -3.07 -7.02
C ARG A 204 18.23 -1.57 -7.10
N ILE A 205 19.27 -0.74 -7.21
CA ILE A 205 19.11 0.71 -7.43
C ILE A 205 19.28 1.04 -8.91
N ASP A 206 18.25 1.66 -9.49
CA ASP A 206 18.18 2.01 -10.91
C ASP A 206 18.44 3.51 -11.14
N TYR A 207 18.07 4.34 -10.17
CA TYR A 207 18.26 5.78 -10.21
C TYR A 207 18.52 6.34 -8.81
N LEU A 208 19.42 7.32 -8.72
CA LEU A 208 19.67 8.13 -7.53
C LEU A 208 19.57 9.61 -7.88
N GLY A 209 18.77 10.34 -7.11
CA GLY A 209 18.74 11.79 -7.16
C GLY A 209 18.97 12.41 -5.79
N LEU A 210 19.49 13.64 -5.80
CA LEU A 210 19.63 14.50 -4.63
C LEU A 210 19.14 15.88 -5.01
N SER A 211 18.29 16.47 -4.18
CA SER A 211 17.79 17.82 -4.35
C SER A 211 17.96 18.63 -3.07
N SER A 212 17.91 19.95 -3.22
CA SER A 212 17.80 20.92 -2.13
C SER A 212 16.72 21.92 -2.49
N MET A 213 15.73 22.11 -1.61
CA MET A 213 14.64 23.09 -1.84
C MET A 213 13.99 22.96 -3.24
N SER A 214 13.69 21.73 -3.66
CA SER A 214 13.14 21.40 -4.98
C SER A 214 14.05 21.65 -6.19
N ILE A 215 15.34 21.91 -5.97
CA ILE A 215 16.35 22.03 -7.02
C ILE A 215 17.16 20.73 -7.05
N GLY A 216 17.06 19.98 -8.14
CA GLY A 216 17.90 18.79 -8.37
C GLY A 216 19.37 19.17 -8.51
N VAL A 217 20.22 18.66 -7.62
CA VAL A 217 21.68 18.88 -7.63
C VAL A 217 22.46 17.65 -8.06
N ILE A 218 21.88 16.45 -7.91
CA ILE A 218 22.38 15.20 -8.48
C ILE A 218 21.21 14.46 -9.11
N SER A 219 21.45 13.90 -10.29
CA SER A 219 20.59 12.96 -10.97
C SER A 219 21.50 11.92 -11.57
N LEU A 220 21.24 10.64 -11.33
CA LEU A 220 22.13 9.56 -11.71
C LEU A 220 21.30 8.34 -12.12
N LEU A 221 21.14 8.16 -13.41
CA LEU A 221 20.57 6.96 -13.99
C LEU A 221 21.67 5.90 -14.12
N LEU A 222 21.46 4.76 -13.47
CA LEU A 222 22.47 3.72 -13.34
C LEU A 222 22.40 2.73 -14.50
N GLY A 223 21.21 2.37 -14.99
CA GLY A 223 21.06 1.45 -16.12
C GLY A 223 19.86 1.76 -17.01
N GLN A 224 19.45 0.77 -17.82
CA GLN A 224 18.37 0.89 -18.81
C GLN A 224 17.12 0.07 -18.42
N GLU A 225 17.13 -0.58 -17.25
CA GLU A 225 16.10 -1.50 -16.76
C GLU A 225 14.74 -0.83 -16.54
N LEU A 226 14.73 0.49 -16.37
CA LEU A 226 13.49 1.27 -16.26
C LEU A 226 12.77 1.40 -17.61
N GLY A 227 13.45 1.19 -18.75
CA GLY A 227 12.85 1.24 -20.09
C GLY A 227 12.23 2.59 -20.47
N ILE A 228 12.59 3.66 -19.75
CA ILE A 228 12.06 5.01 -19.97
C ILE A 228 12.65 5.57 -21.25
N LYS A 229 11.79 6.09 -22.13
CA LYS A 229 12.19 6.77 -23.36
C LYS A 229 11.85 8.24 -23.25
N PHE A 230 12.74 9.10 -23.73
CA PHE A 230 12.41 10.50 -23.90
C PHE A 230 11.48 10.65 -25.13
N PRO A 231 10.38 11.42 -25.05
CA PRO A 231 9.38 11.47 -26.12
C PRO A 231 9.84 12.21 -27.39
N ARG A 232 11.01 12.84 -27.37
CA ARG A 232 11.58 13.56 -28.53
C ARG A 232 12.84 12.86 -28.99
N GLU A 233 13.13 13.02 -30.28
CA GLU A 233 14.44 12.67 -30.84
C GLU A 233 15.52 13.48 -30.12
N THR A 234 16.61 12.81 -29.79
CA THR A 234 17.82 13.38 -29.18
C THR A 234 18.99 13.13 -30.12
N GLU A 235 20.01 13.97 -30.03
CA GLU A 235 21.16 13.92 -30.93
C GLU A 235 22.13 12.80 -30.55
N SER A 236 22.12 12.35 -29.29
CA SER A 236 23.01 11.31 -28.77
C SER A 236 22.40 10.51 -27.60
N PRO A 237 22.89 9.28 -27.35
CA PRO A 237 22.49 8.49 -26.16
C PRO A 237 22.81 9.18 -24.83
N GLU A 238 23.90 9.98 -24.78
CA GLU A 238 24.28 10.75 -23.60
C GLU A 238 23.27 11.86 -23.31
N GLU A 239 22.82 12.57 -24.35
CA GLU A 239 21.76 13.57 -24.23
C GLU A 239 20.45 12.90 -23.81
N GLU A 240 20.07 11.77 -24.40
CA GLU A 240 18.87 11.02 -24.00
C GLU A 240 18.91 10.68 -22.51
N LYS A 241 20.06 10.19 -22.02
CA LYS A 241 20.27 9.88 -20.61
C LYS A 241 20.09 11.11 -19.72
N GLU A 242 20.68 12.24 -20.07
CA GLU A 242 20.55 13.49 -19.31
C GLU A 242 19.10 14.00 -19.29
N MET A 243 18.39 13.86 -20.41
CA MET A 243 16.99 14.25 -20.53
C MET A 243 16.08 13.34 -19.70
N ILE A 244 16.35 12.03 -19.66
CA ILE A 244 15.64 11.09 -18.78
C ILE A 244 15.94 11.41 -17.31
N GLU A 245 17.21 11.64 -16.95
CA GLU A 245 17.62 12.04 -15.59
C GLU A 245 16.84 13.28 -15.14
N SER A 246 16.77 14.30 -16.00
CA SER A 246 16.06 15.55 -15.73
C SER A 246 14.55 15.36 -15.59
N LEU A 247 13.95 14.55 -16.47
CA LEU A 247 12.52 14.22 -16.42
C LEU A 247 12.15 13.48 -15.13
N LEU A 248 12.97 12.51 -14.73
CA LEU A 248 12.79 11.74 -13.49
C LEU A 248 12.84 12.66 -12.27
N THR A 249 13.90 13.47 -12.16
CA THR A 249 14.07 14.45 -11.09
C THR A 249 12.86 15.35 -10.97
N ALA A 250 12.43 15.98 -12.07
CA ALA A 250 11.32 16.92 -12.04
C ALA A 250 10.02 16.28 -11.58
N LYS A 251 9.71 15.06 -12.03
CA LYS A 251 8.49 14.34 -11.62
C LYS A 251 8.54 13.90 -10.16
N ILE A 252 9.69 13.42 -9.68
CA ILE A 252 9.86 12.99 -8.30
C ILE A 252 9.76 14.18 -7.34
N GLU A 253 10.43 15.29 -7.67
CA GLU A 253 10.34 16.54 -6.89
C GLU A 253 8.93 17.09 -6.85
N ALA A 254 8.21 17.06 -7.98
CA ALA A 254 6.80 17.46 -8.02
C ALA A 254 5.93 16.61 -7.09
N ILE A 255 6.17 15.30 -6.97
CA ILE A 255 5.48 14.45 -5.99
C ILE A 255 5.84 14.89 -4.57
N GLY A 256 7.13 15.01 -4.26
CA GLY A 256 7.61 15.35 -2.92
C GLY A 256 7.06 16.70 -2.44
N ALA A 257 7.18 17.73 -3.27
CA ALA A 257 6.70 19.08 -2.98
C ALA A 257 5.18 19.15 -2.85
N ASN A 258 4.41 18.53 -3.76
CA ASN A 258 2.95 18.51 -3.68
C ASN A 258 2.46 17.72 -2.46
N THR A 259 3.14 16.64 -2.11
CA THR A 259 2.81 15.85 -0.92
C THR A 259 3.07 16.68 0.33
N LEU A 260 4.26 17.27 0.47
CA LEU A 260 4.62 18.10 1.61
C LEU A 260 3.72 19.32 1.77
N GLY A 261 3.47 20.05 0.68
CA GLY A 261 2.65 21.27 0.69
C GLY A 261 1.19 21.02 1.08
N ASN A 262 0.62 19.86 0.74
CA ASN A 262 -0.78 19.55 1.01
C ASN A 262 -1.02 18.72 2.28
N THR A 263 -0.05 17.89 2.68
CA THR A 263 -0.19 16.97 3.83
C THR A 263 0.54 17.46 5.09
N GLY A 264 1.57 18.30 4.96
CA GLY A 264 2.55 18.53 6.02
C GLY A 264 3.44 17.32 6.34
N ALA A 265 3.38 16.27 5.50
CA ALA A 265 4.12 15.03 5.56
C ALA A 265 4.91 14.82 4.27
N TYR A 266 6.01 14.07 4.33
CA TYR A 266 6.77 13.71 3.14
C TYR A 266 6.58 12.21 2.83
N PRO A 267 6.60 11.81 1.55
CA PRO A 267 6.57 10.40 1.20
C PRO A 267 7.88 9.75 1.62
N ARG A 268 7.82 8.67 2.41
CA ARG A 268 9.00 7.85 2.72
C ARG A 268 9.28 6.87 1.59
N TRP A 269 8.23 6.23 1.08
CA TRP A 269 8.31 5.39 -0.10
C TRP A 269 6.95 5.29 -0.79
N ILE A 270 6.99 5.04 -2.09
CA ILE A 270 5.85 4.71 -2.95
C ILE A 270 6.17 3.38 -3.61
N ALA A 271 5.27 2.41 -3.48
CA ALA A 271 5.42 1.07 -4.00
C ALA A 271 4.51 0.84 -5.21
N VAL A 272 5.12 0.32 -6.27
CA VAL A 272 4.45 -0.06 -7.51
C VAL A 272 4.65 -1.55 -7.74
N LYS A 273 3.55 -2.24 -7.98
CA LYS A 273 3.53 -3.68 -8.19
C LYS A 273 3.76 -3.98 -9.67
N LEU A 274 4.82 -4.72 -9.97
CA LEU A 274 5.13 -5.20 -11.32
C LEU A 274 4.48 -6.55 -11.61
N GLY A 275 4.27 -7.36 -10.57
CA GLY A 275 3.75 -8.72 -10.70
C GLY A 275 3.54 -9.37 -9.34
N PHE A 276 3.48 -10.70 -9.30
CA PHE A 276 3.38 -11.43 -8.04
C PHE A 276 4.67 -11.27 -7.23
N GLN A 277 4.59 -10.55 -6.10
CA GLN A 277 5.70 -10.26 -5.18
C GLN A 277 6.92 -9.54 -5.81
N ASN A 278 6.75 -8.96 -7.00
CA ASN A 278 7.76 -8.09 -7.63
C ASN A 278 7.33 -6.63 -7.57
N TYR A 279 8.20 -5.78 -7.05
CA TYR A 279 7.90 -4.39 -6.72
C TYR A 279 9.03 -3.46 -7.15
N ARG A 280 8.64 -2.27 -7.59
CA ARG A 280 9.51 -1.09 -7.64
C ARG A 280 9.10 -0.09 -6.59
N PHE A 281 10.09 0.68 -6.15
CA PHE A 281 9.91 1.70 -5.14
C PHE A 281 10.53 3.01 -5.58
N LEU A 282 9.80 4.09 -5.35
CA LEU A 282 10.36 5.43 -5.25
C LEU A 282 10.48 5.75 -3.76
N THR A 283 11.70 5.84 -3.24
CA THR A 283 11.96 6.11 -1.82
C THR A 283 12.51 7.51 -1.63
N PHE A 284 12.21 8.15 -0.52
CA PHE A 284 12.76 9.45 -0.17
C PHE A 284 13.41 9.40 1.21
N LYS A 285 14.53 10.09 1.33
CA LYS A 285 15.22 10.33 2.59
C LYS A 285 15.46 11.82 2.74
N LYS A 286 14.91 12.38 3.82
CA LYS A 286 15.18 13.77 4.21
C LYS A 286 16.51 13.84 4.96
N TYR A 287 17.34 14.79 4.57
CA TYR A 287 18.56 15.18 5.26
C TYR A 287 18.40 16.56 5.90
N LYS A 288 19.46 17.03 6.58
CA LYS A 288 19.53 18.41 7.09
C LYS A 288 19.49 19.41 5.94
N ASN A 289 19.27 20.69 6.27
CA ASN A 289 19.31 21.81 5.33
C ASN A 289 18.41 21.63 4.09
N ASP A 290 17.25 20.98 4.28
CA ASP A 290 16.25 20.74 3.24
C ASP A 290 16.75 19.98 2.01
N PHE A 291 17.73 19.10 2.22
CA PHE A 291 18.14 18.12 1.21
C PHE A 291 17.23 16.90 1.23
N PHE A 292 16.92 16.38 0.04
CA PHE A 292 16.17 15.14 -0.15
C PHE A 292 16.92 14.24 -1.12
N MET A 293 17.24 13.03 -0.68
CA MET A 293 17.70 11.97 -1.59
C MET A 293 16.51 11.12 -1.97
N TYR A 294 16.42 10.76 -3.25
CA TYR A 294 15.39 9.87 -3.74
C TYR A 294 16.00 8.78 -4.61
N LEU A 295 15.49 7.56 -4.46
CA LEU A 295 15.95 6.38 -5.18
C LEU A 295 14.80 5.76 -5.93
N LEU A 296 15.04 5.37 -7.18
CA LEU A 296 14.21 4.36 -7.86
C LEU A 296 14.90 3.02 -7.71
N SER A 297 14.17 2.03 -7.19
CA SER A 297 14.70 0.73 -6.87
C SER A 297 13.71 -0.39 -7.16
N GLU A 298 14.21 -1.61 -7.35
CA GLU A 298 13.43 -2.82 -7.61
C GLU A 298 13.84 -3.93 -6.64
N GLY A 299 12.87 -4.66 -6.08
CA GLY A 299 13.11 -5.84 -5.25
C GLY A 299 12.51 -5.74 -3.84
N ASN A 300 13.37 -5.80 -2.81
CA ASN A 300 12.95 -5.91 -1.41
C ASN A 300 13.22 -4.62 -0.60
N LEU A 301 12.16 -3.89 -0.29
CA LEU A 301 12.22 -2.64 0.44
C LEU A 301 12.85 -2.76 1.84
N VAL A 302 12.84 -3.95 2.45
CA VAL A 302 13.47 -4.19 3.77
C VAL A 302 14.98 -3.93 3.73
N LYS A 303 15.60 -3.96 2.55
CA LYS A 303 17.03 -3.68 2.38
C LYS A 303 17.34 -2.18 2.22
N LEU A 304 16.33 -1.30 2.22
CA LEU A 304 16.51 0.13 2.02
C LEU A 304 17.47 0.76 3.03
N ASP A 305 17.36 0.40 4.31
CA ASP A 305 18.25 0.93 5.35
C ASP A 305 19.72 0.58 5.07
N LYS A 306 19.99 -0.63 4.56
CA LYS A 306 21.36 -1.03 4.15
C LYS A 306 21.89 -0.18 2.99
N VAL A 307 21.03 0.15 2.03
CA VAL A 307 21.39 1.06 0.93
C VAL A 307 21.73 2.42 1.49
N GLU A 308 20.88 2.94 2.36
CA GLU A 308 21.07 4.24 2.97
C GLU A 308 22.32 4.31 3.83
N ASP A 309 22.59 3.31 4.67
CA ASP A 309 23.81 3.20 5.49
C ASP A 309 25.07 3.18 4.62
N HIS A 310 24.99 2.58 3.43
CA HIS A 310 26.10 2.58 2.49
C HIS A 310 26.30 3.94 1.81
N LEU A 311 25.21 4.67 1.52
CA LEU A 311 25.26 5.98 0.85
C LEU A 311 25.57 7.15 1.79
N ASN A 312 25.09 7.10 3.04
CA ASN A 312 25.18 8.22 4.00
C ASN A 312 26.61 8.76 4.16
N PRO A 313 27.65 7.94 4.32
CA PRO A 313 29.01 8.44 4.50
C PRO A 313 29.51 9.33 3.35
N PHE A 314 28.99 9.14 2.13
CA PHE A 314 29.34 9.96 0.98
C PHE A 314 28.49 11.23 0.90
N VAL A 315 27.19 11.13 1.22
CA VAL A 315 26.22 12.21 1.07
C VAL A 315 26.32 13.24 2.21
N GLU A 316 26.60 12.80 3.44
CA GLU A 316 26.64 13.66 4.63
C GLU A 316 27.55 14.89 4.45
N HIS A 317 28.70 14.69 3.80
CA HIS A 317 29.67 15.76 3.53
C HIS A 317 29.11 16.95 2.74
N VAL A 318 28.08 16.77 1.91
CA VAL A 318 27.51 17.86 1.09
C VAL A 318 26.18 18.39 1.61
N VAL A 319 25.51 17.65 2.51
CA VAL A 319 24.19 18.01 3.05
C VAL A 319 24.26 18.67 4.42
N ASP A 320 25.41 18.66 5.09
CA ASP A 320 25.62 19.35 6.37
C ASP A 320 25.68 20.88 6.24
N THR A 321 25.87 21.41 5.03
CA THR A 321 25.82 22.85 4.73
C THR A 321 24.67 23.19 3.78
N PRO A 322 23.97 24.33 3.95
CA PRO A 322 22.95 24.78 3.01
C PRO A 322 23.47 24.93 1.57
N PHE A 323 22.58 24.72 0.59
CA PHE A 323 22.91 24.93 -0.81
C PHE A 323 22.95 26.43 -1.17
N PHE A 324 24.09 26.90 -1.67
CA PHE A 324 24.31 28.30 -2.08
C PHE A 324 24.46 28.47 -3.60
N GLY A 325 23.99 27.52 -4.41
CA GLY A 325 24.01 27.63 -5.88
C GLY A 325 25.28 27.12 -6.57
N THR A 326 26.25 26.57 -5.83
CA THR A 326 27.46 25.96 -6.44
C THR A 326 27.30 24.45 -6.61
N LEU A 327 27.41 23.96 -7.85
CA LEU A 327 27.29 22.54 -8.17
C LEU A 327 28.62 21.76 -8.06
N LYS A 328 29.76 22.42 -7.89
CA LYS A 328 31.08 21.78 -7.83
C LYS A 328 31.19 20.61 -6.82
N PRO A 329 30.77 20.73 -5.55
CA PRO A 329 30.85 19.61 -4.60
C PRO A 329 29.93 18.46 -5.02
N PHE A 330 28.74 18.77 -5.53
CA PHE A 330 27.77 17.78 -6.00
C PHE A 330 28.24 17.04 -7.26
N ASN A 331 28.91 17.71 -8.19
CA ASN A 331 29.50 17.07 -9.37
C ASN A 331 30.61 16.08 -9.00
N ARG A 332 31.40 16.40 -7.95
CA ARG A 332 32.41 15.49 -7.43
C ARG A 332 31.76 14.27 -6.77
N LEU A 333 30.72 14.50 -5.96
CA LEU A 333 29.94 13.44 -5.35
C LEU A 333 29.25 12.55 -6.39
N LYS A 334 28.61 13.14 -7.42
CA LYS A 334 27.94 12.40 -8.52
C LYS A 334 28.90 11.41 -9.18
N LYS A 335 30.16 11.80 -9.43
CA LYS A 335 31.19 10.89 -9.97
C LYS A 335 31.50 9.74 -9.02
N THR A 336 31.76 10.03 -7.75
CA THR A 336 32.02 9.02 -6.72
C THR A 336 30.86 8.03 -6.59
N LEU A 337 29.62 8.53 -6.52
CA LEU A 337 28.41 7.72 -6.46
C LEU A 337 28.23 6.88 -7.73
N ALA A 338 28.50 7.43 -8.91
CA ALA A 338 28.41 6.71 -10.17
C ALA A 338 29.39 5.53 -10.24
N ASP A 339 30.63 5.70 -9.78
CA ASP A 339 31.62 4.63 -9.84
C ASP A 339 31.35 3.54 -8.79
N MET A 340 30.96 3.93 -7.56
CA MET A 340 30.52 3.00 -6.53
C MET A 340 29.26 2.22 -6.95
N LEU A 341 28.24 2.90 -7.45
CA LEU A 341 27.01 2.25 -7.86
C LEU A 341 27.18 1.58 -9.23
N LYS A 342 28.31 1.67 -9.93
CA LYS A 342 28.59 0.73 -11.04
C LYS A 342 29.04 -0.63 -10.51
N THR A 343 29.75 -0.67 -9.39
CA THR A 343 30.26 -1.92 -8.80
C THR A 343 29.25 -2.60 -7.89
N GLN A 344 28.42 -1.83 -7.19
CA GLN A 344 27.44 -2.35 -6.23
C GLN A 344 26.06 -1.69 -6.40
N ARG A 345 25.22 -2.27 -7.26
CA ARG A 345 23.80 -1.86 -7.45
C ARG A 345 22.82 -2.69 -6.66
N PHE A 346 23.23 -3.88 -6.23
CA PHE A 346 22.39 -4.88 -5.60
C PHE A 346 22.78 -4.99 -4.13
N PHE A 347 21.81 -4.80 -3.24
CA PHE A 347 21.99 -4.84 -1.80
C PHE A 347 21.23 -6.04 -1.22
N GLN A 348 21.92 -6.86 -0.42
CA GLN A 348 21.41 -8.06 0.24
C GLN A 348 21.30 -7.83 1.74
#